data_AF-A0A327J503-F1
#
_entry.id   AF-A0A327J503-F1
#
_cell.length_a   1.000
_cell.length_b   1.000
_cell.length_c   1.000
_cell.angle_alpha   90.00
_cell.angle_beta   90.00
_cell.angle_gamma   90.00
#
_symmetry.space_group_name_H-M   'P 1'
#
loop_
_entity.id
_entity.type
_entity.pdbx_description
1 polymer ?
#
loop_
_entity_poly.entity_id
_entity_poly.type
_entity_poly.pdbx_seq_one_letter_code
_entity_poly.pdbx_strand_id
1 'polypeptide(L)'
;MKKYSFRLQPVLDIREKTLEDKRLEMAQVIQLLNEQQEGLERLIAKQASYKDELESLSLEDDLNVFALANFKNYMVNLQEQITQQEHNIENTKKALRVKQEAVNEALKDVKVLEKLKEKQSQKFYKDIEMKEANEIDDISTARYRLKRA
;
A
#
# COMPACT_ATOMS: atom_id res chain seq x y z
N MET A 1 24.12 30.02 -14.49
CA MET A 1 22.77 30.04 -13.91
C MET A 1 22.83 29.55 -12.47
N LYS A 2 22.24 30.28 -11.50
CA LYS A 2 22.17 29.80 -10.11
C LYS A 2 21.26 28.58 -10.03
N LYS A 3 21.67 27.54 -9.30
CA LYS A 3 20.87 26.31 -9.11
C LYS A 3 19.90 26.48 -7.94
N TYR A 4 18.65 26.09 -8.12
CA TYR A 4 17.65 26.08 -7.05
C TYR A 4 18.02 25.03 -5.98
N SER A 5 17.81 25.38 -4.70
CA SER A 5 17.97 24.47 -3.57
C SER A 5 16.75 24.57 -2.65
N PHE A 6 16.15 23.41 -2.34
CA PHE A 6 14.97 23.33 -1.50
C PHE A 6 15.37 23.14 -0.04
N ARG A 7 15.11 24.15 0.80
CA ARG A 7 15.51 24.14 2.22
C ARG A 7 14.90 22.99 3.03
N LEU A 8 13.73 22.50 2.64
CA LEU A 8 13.03 21.41 3.32
C LEU A 8 13.30 20.04 2.68
N GLN A 9 14.34 19.91 1.83
CA GLN A 9 14.70 18.62 1.24
C GLN A 9 14.92 17.52 2.30
N PRO A 10 15.65 17.75 3.42
CA PRO A 10 15.81 16.72 4.44
C PRO A 10 14.49 16.27 5.07
N VAL A 11 13.52 17.17 5.19
CA VAL A 11 12.19 16.85 5.72
C VAL A 11 11.40 16.01 4.72
N LEU A 12 11.48 16.35 3.42
CA LEU A 12 10.86 15.57 2.35
C LEU A 12 11.42 14.13 2.33
N ASP A 13 12.75 13.99 2.40
CA ASP A 13 13.40 12.67 2.39
C ASP A 13 12.94 11.78 3.58
N ILE A 14 12.79 12.37 4.77
CA ILE A 14 12.27 11.66 5.96
C ILE A 14 10.82 11.20 5.73
N ARG A 15 9.98 12.04 5.11
CA ARG A 15 8.57 11.71 4.83
C ARG A 15 8.43 10.64 3.76
N GLU A 16 9.29 10.67 2.73
CA GLU A 16 9.36 9.63 1.72
C GLU A 16 9.76 8.29 2.33
N LYS A 17 10.78 8.28 3.22
CA LYS A 17 11.15 7.07 3.96
C LYS A 17 10.01 6.56 4.84
N THR A 18 9.33 7.46 5.55
CA THR A 18 8.16 7.10 6.36
C THR A 18 7.05 6.46 5.52
N LEU A 19 6.80 6.98 4.32
CA LEU A 19 5.84 6.40 3.38
C LEU A 19 6.27 5.01 2.93
N GLU A 20 7.56 4.80 2.64
CA GLU A 20 8.12 3.49 2.30
C GLU A 20 7.93 2.48 3.44
N ASP A 21 8.29 2.85 4.66
CA ASP A 21 8.11 2.01 5.86
C ASP A 21 6.62 1.60 6.03
N LYS A 22 5.69 2.54 5.84
CA LYS A 22 4.24 2.25 5.91
C LYS A 22 3.75 1.33 4.80
N ARG A 23 4.32 1.42 3.60
CA ARG A 23 4.02 0.51 2.49
C ARG A 23 4.54 -0.91 2.78
N LEU A 24 5.72 -1.03 3.38
CA LEU A 24 6.27 -2.33 3.80
C LEU A 24 5.39 -2.97 4.88
N GLU A 25 4.98 -2.20 5.89
CA GLU A 25 4.03 -2.68 6.91
C GLU A 25 2.70 -3.16 6.27
N MET A 26 2.18 -2.41 5.28
CA MET A 26 0.97 -2.81 4.55
C MET A 26 1.18 -4.09 3.75
N ALA A 27 2.33 -4.24 3.09
CA ALA A 27 2.67 -5.43 2.31
C ALA A 27 2.70 -6.70 3.18
N GLN A 28 3.23 -6.61 4.40
CA GLN A 28 3.23 -7.72 5.36
C GLN A 28 1.79 -8.16 5.72
N VAL A 29 0.88 -7.21 5.91
CA VAL A 29 -0.53 -7.52 6.21
C VAL A 29 -1.22 -8.15 5.00
N ILE A 30 -0.91 -7.70 3.78
CA ILE A 30 -1.43 -8.32 2.55
C ILE A 30 -0.93 -9.76 2.43
N GLN A 31 0.35 -10.00 2.68
CA GLN A 31 0.92 -11.35 2.65
C GLN A 31 0.20 -12.27 3.64
N LEU A 32 0.03 -11.82 4.89
CA LEU A 32 -0.71 -12.57 5.91
C LEU A 32 -2.16 -12.85 5.47
N LEU A 33 -2.84 -11.88 4.86
CA LEU A 33 -4.20 -12.06 4.36
C LEU A 33 -4.26 -13.15 3.28
N ASN A 34 -3.31 -13.15 2.34
CA ASN A 34 -3.23 -14.16 1.29
C ASN A 34 -2.98 -15.55 1.88
N GLU A 35 -2.01 -15.68 2.79
CA GLU A 35 -1.71 -16.95 3.49
C GLU A 35 -2.94 -17.49 4.23
N GLN A 36 -3.71 -16.60 4.86
CA GLN A 36 -4.95 -16.95 5.53
C GLN A 36 -6.04 -17.41 4.56
N GLN A 37 -6.18 -16.76 3.41
CA GLN A 37 -7.14 -17.14 2.37
C GLN A 37 -6.80 -18.50 1.76
N GLU A 38 -5.53 -18.74 1.42
CA GLU A 38 -5.07 -20.06 0.97
C GLU A 38 -5.31 -21.14 2.05
N GLY A 39 -5.12 -20.79 3.33
CA GLY A 39 -5.44 -21.68 4.45
C GLY A 39 -6.91 -22.06 4.49
N LEU A 40 -7.81 -21.09 4.29
CA LEU A 40 -9.24 -21.32 4.22
C LEU A 40 -9.62 -22.22 3.03
N GLU A 41 -9.07 -21.95 1.85
CA GLU A 41 -9.30 -22.78 0.66
C GLU A 41 -8.89 -24.24 0.89
N ARG A 42 -7.75 -24.47 1.54
CA ARG A 42 -7.31 -25.82 1.93
C ARG A 42 -8.28 -26.50 2.89
N LEU A 43 -8.82 -25.78 3.87
CA LEU A 43 -9.82 -26.33 4.81
C LEU A 43 -11.12 -26.70 4.10
N ILE A 44 -11.61 -25.84 3.20
CA ILE A 44 -12.82 -26.08 2.41
C ILE A 44 -12.62 -27.29 1.48
N ALA A 45 -11.48 -27.37 0.78
CA ALA A 45 -11.15 -28.51 -0.06
C ALA A 45 -11.09 -29.81 0.75
N LYS A 46 -10.51 -29.77 1.95
CA LYS A 46 -10.47 -30.92 2.87
C LYS A 46 -11.88 -31.32 3.34
N GLN A 47 -12.78 -30.36 3.55
CA GLN A 47 -14.16 -30.64 3.93
C GLN A 47 -14.91 -31.34 2.80
N ALA A 48 -14.74 -30.86 1.56
CA ALA A 48 -15.32 -31.48 0.37
C ALA A 48 -14.82 -32.92 0.18
N SER A 49 -13.49 -33.14 0.22
CA SER A 49 -12.93 -34.48 0.04
C SER A 49 -13.40 -35.47 1.11
N TYR A 50 -13.49 -35.03 2.37
CA TYR A 50 -13.99 -35.88 3.45
C TYR A 50 -15.48 -36.20 3.31
N LYS A 51 -16.27 -35.28 2.74
CA LYS A 51 -17.69 -35.53 2.47
C LYS A 51 -17.85 -36.59 1.38
N ASP A 52 -17.06 -36.49 0.31
CA ASP A 52 -17.08 -37.47 -0.78
C ASP A 52 -16.67 -38.88 -0.29
N GLU A 53 -15.65 -38.96 0.58
CA GLU A 53 -15.20 -40.21 1.21
C GLU A 53 -16.29 -40.83 2.11
N LEU A 54 -17.07 -40.01 2.82
CA LEU A 54 -18.21 -40.50 3.59
C LEU A 54 -19.30 -41.05 2.67
N GLU A 55 -19.64 -40.32 1.60
CA GLU A 55 -20.66 -40.75 0.65
C GLU A 55 -20.28 -42.11 0.03
N SER A 56 -19.00 -42.35 -0.27
CA SER A 56 -18.54 -43.66 -0.76
C SER A 56 -18.64 -44.77 0.30
N LEU A 57 -18.22 -44.51 1.54
CA LEU A 57 -18.31 -45.48 2.64
C LEU A 57 -19.75 -45.83 3.01
N SER A 58 -20.68 -44.91 2.78
CA SER A 58 -22.11 -45.10 3.09
C SER A 58 -22.83 -46.03 2.11
N LEU A 59 -22.19 -46.35 0.98
CA LEU A 59 -22.70 -47.26 -0.05
C LEU A 59 -22.22 -48.70 0.14
N GLU A 60 -21.32 -48.96 1.10
CA GLU A 60 -20.84 -50.30 1.44
C GLU A 60 -21.76 -50.98 2.48
N ASP A 61 -22.01 -52.28 2.31
CA ASP A 61 -23.01 -53.05 3.10
C ASP A 61 -22.67 -53.20 4.61
N ASP A 62 -21.43 -52.92 5.03
CA ASP A 62 -20.93 -53.18 6.38
C ASP A 62 -20.56 -51.87 7.12
N LEU A 63 -21.59 -51.07 7.39
CA LEU A 63 -21.44 -49.69 7.84
C LEU A 63 -21.10 -49.62 9.35
N ASN A 64 -19.85 -49.27 9.67
CA ASN A 64 -19.37 -49.19 11.04
C ASN A 64 -19.87 -47.92 11.75
N VAL A 65 -20.76 -48.07 12.73
CA VAL A 65 -21.36 -46.98 13.54
C VAL A 65 -20.30 -46.11 14.26
N PHE A 66 -19.17 -46.69 14.67
CA PHE A 66 -18.08 -45.91 15.28
C PHE A 66 -17.37 -45.01 14.27
N ALA A 67 -17.25 -45.43 13.01
CA ALA A 67 -16.68 -44.61 11.94
C ALA A 67 -17.57 -43.40 11.64
N LEU A 68 -18.89 -43.59 11.62
CA LEU A 68 -19.87 -42.49 11.48
C LEU A 68 -19.80 -41.46 12.61
N ALA A 69 -19.67 -41.91 13.86
CA ALA A 69 -19.58 -41.01 15.00
C ALA A 69 -18.29 -40.17 14.96
N ASN A 70 -17.16 -40.80 14.65
CA ASN A 70 -15.88 -40.12 14.47
C ASN A 70 -15.93 -39.12 13.31
N PHE A 71 -16.59 -39.48 12.21
CA PHE A 71 -16.81 -38.59 11.07
C PHE A 71 -17.58 -37.32 11.48
N LYS A 72 -18.70 -37.48 12.18
CA LYS A 72 -19.52 -36.33 12.60
C LYS A 72 -18.70 -35.37 13.48
N ASN A 73 -17.93 -35.91 14.43
CA ASN A 73 -17.08 -35.10 15.30
C ASN A 73 -16.00 -34.37 14.51
N TYR A 74 -15.38 -35.05 13.55
CA TYR A 74 -14.37 -34.45 12.69
C TYR A 74 -14.94 -33.33 11.79
N MET A 75 -16.14 -33.51 11.23
CA MET A 75 -16.83 -32.46 10.46
C MET A 75 -17.18 -31.23 11.30
N VAL A 76 -17.64 -31.42 12.53
CA VAL A 76 -17.88 -30.30 13.46
C VAL A 76 -16.59 -29.55 13.72
N ASN A 77 -15.50 -30.25 14.01
CA ASN A 77 -14.20 -29.62 14.24
C ASN A 77 -13.67 -28.89 13.01
N LEU A 78 -13.84 -29.45 11.82
CA LEU A 78 -13.42 -28.81 10.57
C LEU A 78 -14.24 -27.55 10.28
N GLN A 79 -15.55 -27.58 10.56
CA GLN A 79 -16.42 -26.41 10.44
C GLN A 79 -16.02 -25.31 11.44
N GLU A 80 -15.69 -25.65 12.68
CA GLU A 80 -15.16 -24.70 13.66
C GLU A 80 -13.85 -24.07 13.19
N GLN A 81 -12.92 -24.85 12.62
CA GLN A 81 -11.68 -24.34 12.04
C GLN A 81 -11.93 -23.38 10.88
N ILE A 82 -12.86 -23.70 9.99
CA ILE A 82 -13.26 -22.84 8.86
C ILE A 82 -13.80 -21.51 9.40
N THR A 83 -14.77 -21.55 10.32
CA THR A 83 -15.36 -20.34 10.89
C THR A 83 -14.32 -19.49 11.64
N GLN A 84 -13.40 -20.11 12.37
CA GLN A 84 -12.30 -19.38 13.01
C GLN A 84 -11.37 -18.74 11.98
N GLN A 85 -11.08 -19.43 10.89
CA GLN A 85 -10.23 -18.92 9.82
C GLN A 85 -10.88 -17.75 9.08
N GLU A 86 -12.19 -17.81 8.82
CA GLU A 86 -12.97 -16.69 8.28
C GLU A 86 -12.92 -15.47 9.20
N HIS A 87 -13.05 -15.68 10.52
CA HIS A 87 -12.93 -14.59 11.49
C HIS A 87 -11.53 -13.96 11.47
N ASN A 88 -10.48 -14.77 11.37
CA ASN A 88 -9.11 -14.30 11.26
C ASN A 88 -8.92 -13.45 9.99
N ILE A 89 -9.44 -13.90 8.85
CA ILE A 89 -9.42 -13.16 7.58
C ILE A 89 -10.12 -11.80 7.73
N GLU A 90 -11.30 -11.76 8.35
CA GLU A 90 -12.02 -10.51 8.55
C GLU A 90 -11.27 -9.54 9.46
N ASN A 91 -10.60 -10.04 10.50
CA ASN A 91 -9.74 -9.21 11.35
C ASN A 91 -8.51 -8.68 10.60
N THR A 92 -7.87 -9.50 9.77
CA THR A 92 -6.74 -9.07 8.93
C THR A 92 -7.19 -8.06 7.88
N LYS A 93 -8.38 -8.21 7.27
CA LYS A 93 -8.95 -7.19 6.37
C LYS A 93 -9.18 -5.85 7.06
N LYS A 94 -9.66 -5.85 8.32
CA LYS A 94 -9.77 -4.62 9.12
C LYS A 94 -8.39 -3.99 9.37
N ALA A 95 -7.40 -4.78 9.73
CA ALA A 95 -6.03 -4.30 9.90
C ALA A 95 -5.45 -3.72 8.60
N LEU A 96 -5.74 -4.35 7.45
CA LEU A 96 -5.33 -3.85 6.14
C LEU A 96 -5.92 -2.48 5.84
N ARG A 97 -7.20 -2.24 6.16
CA ARG A 97 -7.83 -0.91 5.99
C ARG A 97 -7.10 0.17 6.80
N VAL A 98 -6.75 -0.13 8.05
CA VAL A 98 -5.97 0.81 8.90
C VAL A 98 -4.60 1.11 8.27
N LYS A 99 -3.91 0.09 7.72
CA LYS A 99 -2.62 0.32 7.02
C LYS A 99 -2.80 1.12 5.74
N GLN A 100 -3.87 0.89 4.97
CA GLN A 100 -4.18 1.68 3.78
C GLN A 100 -4.40 3.15 4.11
N GLU A 101 -5.14 3.45 5.19
CA GLU A 101 -5.33 4.82 5.69
C GLU A 101 -4.00 5.46 6.07
N ALA A 102 -3.15 4.75 6.82
CA ALA A 102 -1.83 5.26 7.22
C ALA A 102 -0.91 5.55 6.02
N VAL A 103 -0.90 4.69 4.99
CA VAL A 103 -0.16 4.93 3.75
C VAL A 103 -0.70 6.16 3.01
N ASN A 104 -2.03 6.31 2.96
CA ASN A 104 -2.67 7.46 2.31
C ASN A 104 -2.34 8.77 3.02
N GLU A 105 -2.31 8.79 4.35
CA GLU A 105 -1.89 9.98 5.11
C GLU A 105 -0.42 10.32 4.87
N ALA A 106 0.49 9.34 4.97
CA ALA A 106 1.91 9.56 4.68
C ALA A 106 2.13 10.06 3.24
N LEU A 107 1.36 9.56 2.27
CA LEU A 107 1.43 10.01 0.89
C LEU A 107 0.97 11.47 0.73
N LYS A 108 -0.07 11.90 1.47
CA LYS A 108 -0.50 13.30 1.46
C LYS A 108 0.61 14.22 1.96
N ASP A 109 1.29 13.85 3.03
CA ASP A 109 2.40 14.62 3.60
C ASP A 109 3.55 14.82 2.62
N VAL A 110 3.95 13.75 1.93
CA VAL A 110 4.96 13.81 0.86
C VAL A 110 4.51 14.76 -0.25
N LYS A 111 3.29 14.57 -0.77
CA LYS A 111 2.75 15.39 -1.86
C LYS A 111 2.65 16.88 -1.53
N VAL A 112 2.41 17.23 -0.27
CA VAL A 112 2.39 18.63 0.16
C VAL A 112 3.78 19.26 -0.01
N LEU A 113 4.83 18.57 0.41
CA LEU A 113 6.21 19.04 0.30
C LEU A 113 6.72 19.03 -1.15
N GLU A 114 6.38 18.03 -1.95
CA GLU A 114 6.69 17.99 -3.38
C GLU A 114 6.08 19.18 -4.11
N LYS A 115 4.78 19.45 -3.89
CA LYS A 115 4.10 20.61 -4.49
C LYS A 115 4.70 21.94 -4.03
N LEU A 116 5.11 22.04 -2.77
CA LEU A 116 5.78 23.22 -2.25
C LEU A 116 7.15 23.43 -2.92
N LYS A 117 7.93 22.36 -3.06
CA LYS A 117 9.23 22.35 -3.74
C LYS A 117 9.09 22.80 -5.19
N GLU A 118 8.10 22.26 -5.91
CA GLU A 118 7.81 22.60 -7.30
C GLU A 118 7.48 24.10 -7.44
N LYS A 119 6.55 24.62 -6.63
CA LYS A 119 6.17 26.04 -6.65
C LYS A 119 7.35 26.97 -6.35
N GLN A 120 8.16 26.64 -5.34
CA GLN A 120 9.34 27.43 -4.99
C GLN A 120 10.40 27.40 -6.11
N SER A 121 10.61 26.25 -6.74
CA SER A 121 11.51 26.09 -7.88
C SER A 121 11.05 26.93 -9.07
N GLN A 122 9.77 26.84 -9.45
CA GLN A 122 9.20 27.62 -10.54
C GLN A 122 9.36 29.13 -10.29
N LYS A 123 9.06 29.59 -9.07
CA LYS A 123 9.24 31.00 -8.69
C LYS A 123 10.69 31.44 -8.80
N PHE A 124 11.62 30.61 -8.31
CA PHE A 124 13.05 30.93 -8.33
C PHE A 124 13.59 31.12 -9.76
N TYR A 125 13.24 30.21 -10.69
CA TYR A 125 13.69 30.33 -12.08
C TYR A 125 13.04 31.53 -12.79
N LYS A 126 11.74 31.78 -12.55
CA LYS A 126 11.06 32.97 -13.07
C LYS A 126 11.72 34.27 -12.59
N ASP A 127 12.10 34.35 -11.31
CA ASP A 127 12.76 35.52 -10.75
C ASP A 127 14.17 35.72 -11.34
N ILE A 128 14.88 34.65 -11.72
CA ILE A 128 16.17 34.72 -12.42
C ILE A 128 15.96 35.23 -13.85
N GLU A 129 15.02 34.65 -14.59
CA GLU A 129 14.71 35.07 -15.97
C GLU A 129 14.33 36.55 -16.04
N MET A 130 13.51 37.03 -15.10
CA MET A 130 13.13 38.45 -15.03
C MET A 130 14.33 39.36 -14.73
N LYS A 131 15.26 38.93 -13.87
CA LYS A 131 16.47 39.70 -13.57
C LYS A 131 17.41 39.75 -14.78
N GLU A 132 17.63 38.61 -15.43
CA GLU A 132 18.47 38.53 -16.63
C GLU A 132 17.89 39.40 -17.76
N ALA A 133 16.56 39.39 -17.95
CA ALA A 133 15.90 40.27 -18.92
C ALA A 133 16.10 41.77 -18.61
N ASN A 134 15.90 42.17 -17.35
CA ASN A 134 16.10 43.56 -16.93
C ASN A 134 17.57 44.00 -17.10
N GLU A 135 18.54 43.14 -16.78
CA GLU A 135 19.97 43.42 -16.98
C GLU A 135 20.32 43.64 -18.46
N ILE A 136 19.70 42.86 -19.38
CA ILE A 136 19.88 43.04 -20.82
C ILE A 136 19.30 44.39 -21.28
N ASP A 137 18.10 44.75 -20.82
CA ASP A 137 17.45 46.01 -21.15
C ASP A 137 18.26 47.23 -20.67
N ASP A 138 18.80 47.16 -19.45
CA ASP A 138 19.67 48.21 -18.89
C ASP A 138 20.97 48.37 -19.72
N ILE A 139 21.60 47.27 -20.11
CA ILE A 139 22.79 47.28 -20.99
C ILE A 139 22.43 47.90 -22.34
N SER A 140 21.29 47.53 -22.93
CA SER A 140 20.86 48.05 -24.23
C SER A 140 20.62 49.57 -24.17
N THR A 141 20.00 50.04 -23.10
CA THR A 141 19.70 51.45 -22.86
C THR A 141 20.98 52.27 -22.63
N ALA A 142 21.90 51.75 -21.82
CA ALA A 142 23.20 52.37 -21.58
C ALA A 142 24.01 52.50 -22.88
N ARG A 143 24.03 51.44 -23.70
CA ARG A 143 24.74 51.41 -24.98
C ARG A 143 24.12 52.37 -26.01
N TYR A 144 22.81 52.52 -26.02
CA TYR A 144 22.10 53.50 -26.85
C TYR A 144 22.43 54.94 -26.46
N ARG A 145 22.46 55.25 -25.16
CA ARG A 145 22.83 56.58 -24.65
C ARG A 145 24.26 56.97 -25.03
N LEU A 146 25.21 56.03 -24.93
CA LEU A 146 26.61 56.26 -25.33
C LEU A 146 26.81 56.51 -26.83
N LYS A 147 25.91 56.03 -27.70
CA LYS A 147 25.96 56.27 -29.16
C LYS A 147 25.39 57.62 -29.60
N ARG A 148 24.66 58.32 -28.73
CA ARG A 148 24.04 59.63 -29.02
C ARG A 148 24.75 60.81 -28.34
N ALA A 149 25.74 60.53 -27.50
CA ALA A 149 26.69 61.52 -26.97
C ALA A 149 27.89 61.63 -27.91
#